data_AF-A0A171A3T2-F1
#
_entry.id   AF-A0A171A3T2-F1
#
_cell.length_a   1.000
_cell.length_b   1.000
_cell.length_c   1.000
_cell.angle_alpha   90.00
_cell.angle_beta   90.00
_cell.angle_gamma   90.00
#
_symmetry.space_group_name_H-M   'P 1'
#
loop_
_entity.id
_entity.type
_entity.pdbx_description
1 polymer ?
#
loop_
_entity_poly.entity_id
_entity_poly.type
_entity_poly.pdbx_seq_one_letter_code
_entity_poly.pdbx_strand_id
1 'polypeptide(L)' 'MLTHTGEKPYKCNECDYSCTHFGSFKYHMLTHSGEKPYKCSECDYSCIRVGTMKVHMRTHTGEKPYKCN' A
#
# COMPACT_ATOMS: atom_id res chain seq x y z
N MET A 1 11.54 27.99 -5.96
CA MET A 1 12.07 26.73 -5.37
C MET A 1 11.07 26.31 -4.30
N LEU A 2 10.20 25.35 -4.58
CA LEU A 2 9.33 24.78 -3.53
C LEU A 2 10.22 23.87 -2.68
N THR A 3 10.75 24.47 -1.62
CA THR A 3 11.53 23.82 -0.58
C THR A 3 10.74 22.62 -0.06
N HIS A 4 11.41 21.49 0.09
CA HIS A 4 10.86 20.27 0.66
C HIS A 4 10.63 20.50 2.16
N THR A 5 9.61 21.27 2.56
CA THR A 5 9.38 21.72 3.94
C THR A 5 9.18 20.57 4.93
N GLY A 6 9.04 19.33 4.45
CA GLY A 6 8.90 18.15 5.29
C GLY A 6 7.60 18.15 6.10
N GLU A 7 6.72 19.12 5.84
CA GLU A 7 5.44 19.24 6.50
C GLU A 7 4.56 18.06 6.08
N LYS A 8 4.25 17.22 7.05
CA LYS A 8 3.39 16.05 6.92
C LYS A 8 2.03 16.40 7.54
N PRO A 9 1.10 16.98 6.76
CA PRO A 9 -0.21 17.39 7.27
C PRO A 9 -1.05 16.22 7.77
N TYR A 10 -0.80 15.01 7.26
CA TYR A 10 -1.53 13.81 7.67
C TYR A 10 -0.73 13.07 8.73
N LYS A 11 -1.16 13.18 9.99
CA LYS A 11 -0.57 12.52 11.15
C LYS A 11 -1.55 11.49 11.71
N CYS A 12 -1.04 10.31 12.07
CA CYS A 12 -1.80 9.30 12.77
C CYS A 12 -1.90 9.69 14.25
N ASN A 13 -3.06 9.43 14.86
CA ASN A 13 -3.29 9.65 16.28
C ASN A 13 -3.03 8.39 17.12
N GLU A 14 -2.92 7.23 16.47
CA GLU A 14 -2.67 5.93 17.11
C GLU A 14 -1.19 5.56 17.13
N CYS A 15 -0.36 6.21 16.31
CA CYS A 15 1.09 6.03 16.27
C CYS A 15 1.80 7.28 15.70
N ASP A 16 3.13 7.31 15.74
CA ASP A 16 3.93 8.45 15.23
C ASP A 16 4.04 8.51 13.70
N TYR A 17 3.20 7.76 12.97
CA TYR A 17 3.21 7.79 11.51
C TYR A 17 2.66 9.11 10.98
N SER A 18 3.37 9.70 10.02
CA SER A 18 2.92 10.91 9.34
C SER A 18 3.38 10.92 7.88
N CYS A 19 2.54 11.45 7.00
CA CYS A 19 2.82 11.53 5.57
C CYS A 19 2.23 12.80 4.94
N THR A 20 2.67 13.05 3.70
CA THR A 20 2.26 14.23 2.92
C THR A 20 1.06 13.99 2.03
N HIS A 21 0.70 12.73 1.80
CA HIS A 21 -0.35 12.34 0.86
C HIS A 21 -1.51 11.67 1.59
N PHE A 22 -2.72 12.22 1.42
CA PHE A 22 -3.93 11.67 2.03
C PHE A 22 -4.16 10.19 1.70
N GLY A 23 -3.90 9.78 0.45
CA GLY A 23 -4.05 8.38 0.05
C GLY A 23 -3.15 7.44 0.87
N SER A 24 -1.90 7.84 1.13
CA SER A 24 -0.97 7.06 1.96
C SER A 24 -1.45 7.00 3.41
N PHE A 25 -1.97 8.11 3.93
CA PHE A 25 -2.56 8.16 5.27
C PHE A 25 -3.77 7.24 5.39
N LYS A 26 -4.69 7.26 4.42
CA LYS A 26 -5.87 6.39 4.40
C LYS A 26 -5.48 4.91 4.39
N TYR A 27 -4.51 4.51 3.56
CA TYR A 27 -4.01 3.13 3.56
C TYR A 27 -3.34 2.76 4.89
N HIS A 28 -2.63 3.70 5.52
CA HIS A 28 -2.06 3.48 6.84
C HIS A 28 -3.14 3.27 7.90
N MET A 29 -4.25 4.02 7.90
CA MET A 29 -5.34 3.78 8.86
C MET A 29 -5.93 2.36 8.74
N LEU A 30 -5.92 1.76 7.55
CA LEU A 30 -6.35 0.37 7.36
C LEU A 30 -5.42 -0.66 8.01
N THR A 31 -4.16 -0.30 8.31
CA THR A 31 -3.27 -1.18 9.08
C THR A 31 -3.66 -1.27 10.55
N HIS A 32 -4.28 -0.21 11.08
CA HIS A 32 -4.80 -0.18 12.44
C HIS A 32 -6.12 -0.95 12.56
N SER A 33 -7.04 -0.78 11.60
CA SER A 33 -8.29 -1.54 11.60
C SER A 33 -8.12 -3.02 11.23
N GLY A 34 -7.00 -3.39 10.60
CA GLY A 34 -6.78 -4.72 10.06
C GLY A 34 -7.63 -5.01 8.82
N GLU A 35 -8.36 -4.02 8.29
CA GLU A 35 -9.18 -4.19 7.10
C GLU A 35 -8.29 -4.36 5.86
N LYS A 36 -8.48 -5.47 5.17
CA LYS A 36 -7.78 -5.78 3.92
C LYS A 36 -8.81 -5.90 2.80
N PRO A 37 -9.14 -4.79 2.12
CA PRO A 37 -10.19 -4.77 1.10
C PRO A 37 -9.86 -5.62 -0.12
N TYR A 38 -8.57 -5.83 -0.42
CA TYR A 38 -8.16 -6.66 -1.55
C TYR A 38 -7.86 -8.07 -1.08
N LYS A 39 -8.74 -9.02 -1.40
CA LYS A 39 -8.57 -10.44 -1.14
C LYS A 39 -8.21 -11.19 -2.41
N CYS A 40 -7.30 -12.15 -2.31
CA CYS A 40 -6.98 -13.05 -3.41
C CYS A 40 -8.13 -14.04 -3.60
N SER A 41 -8.42 -14.39 -4.85
CA SER A 41 -9.43 -15.39 -5.19
C SER A 41 -8.87 -16.82 -5.18
N GLU A 42 -7.55 -16.98 -5.22
CA GLU A 42 -6.88 -18.27 -5.37
C GLU A 42 -6.26 -18.77 -4.05
N CYS A 43 -6.17 -17.91 -3.03
CA CYS A 43 -5.67 -18.26 -1.70
C CYS A 43 -6.18 -17.28 -0.63
N ASP A 44 -5.90 -17.56 0.64
CA ASP A 44 -6.32 -16.71 1.77
C ASP A 44 -5.52 -15.40 1.94
N TYR A 45 -4.68 -15.07 0.95
CA TYR A 45 -3.89 -13.84 0.99
C TYR A 45 -4.79 -12.61 0.80
N SER A 46 -4.57 -11.59 1.63
CA SER A 46 -5.26 -10.31 1.53
C SER A 46 -4.32 -9.14 1.82
N CYS A 47 -4.57 -8.00 1.19
CA CYS A 47 -3.74 -6.82 1.31
C CYS A 47 -4.53 -5.51 1.21
N ILE A 48 -3.88 -4.42 1.59
CA ILE A 48 -4.49 -3.07 1.63
C ILE A 48 -4.38 -2.34 0.30
N ARG A 49 -3.43 -2.72 -0.56
CA ARG A 49 -3.13 -1.99 -1.81
C ARG A 49 -3.35 -2.87 -3.03
N VAL A 50 -4.08 -2.34 -4.01
CA VAL A 50 -4.30 -3.03 -5.29
C VAL A 50 -3.00 -3.37 -6.03
N GLY A 51 -1.98 -2.51 -5.93
CA GLY A 51 -0.67 -2.77 -6.55
C GLY A 51 0.01 -4.00 -5.95
N THR A 52 -0.07 -4.17 -4.63
CA THR A 52 0.42 -5.36 -3.93
C THR A 52 -0.36 -6.59 -4.36
N MET A 53 -1.68 -6.49 -4.52
CA MET A 53 -2.49 -7.60 -5.04
C MET A 53 -2.08 -7.99 -6.47
N LYS A 54 -1.90 -7.01 -7.37
CA LYS A 54 -1.46 -7.28 -8.75
C LYS A 54 -0.11 -8.00 -8.80
N VAL A 55 0.84 -7.60 -7.96
CA VAL A 55 2.15 -8.27 -7.87
C VAL A 55 1.99 -9.66 -7.27
N HIS A 56 1.16 -9.82 -6.24
CA HIS A 56 0.84 -11.12 -5.66
C HIS A 56 0.23 -12.07 -6.70
N MET A 57 -0.71 -11.64 -7.55
CA MET A 57 -1.28 -12.50 -8.58
C MET A 57 -0.24 -13.07 -9.56
N ARG A 58 0.89 -12.37 -9.76
CA ARG A 58 2.00 -12.90 -10.58
C ARG A 58 2.68 -14.11 -9.97
N THR A 59 2.56 -14.34 -8.65
CA THR A 59 3.10 -15.55 -8.02
C THR A 59 2.28 -16.78 -8.37
N HIS A 60 0.99 -16.62 -8.66
CA HIS A 60 0.13 -17.71 -9.12
C HIS A 60 0.31 -17.97 -10.62
N THR A 61 0.36 -16.90 -11.42
CA THR A 61 0.49 -17.04 -12.89
C THR A 61 1.91 -17.31 -13.36
N GLY A 62 2.93 -17.07 -12.51
CA GLY A 62 4.34 -17.17 -12.88
C GLY A 62 4.80 -16.12 -13.89
N GLU A 63 4.02 -15.07 -14.13
CA GLU A 63 4.29 -14.05 -15.15
C GLU A 63 5.54 -13.23 -14.79
N LYS A 64 6.51 -13.18 -15.71
CA LYS A 64 7.73 -12.36 -15.62
C LYS A 64 7.72 -11.28 -16.71
N PRO A 65 7.04 -10.13 -16.48
CA PRO A 65 6.85 -9.10 -17.50
C PRO A 65 8.14 -8.30 -17.80
N TYR A 66 9.10 -8.29 -16.87
CA TYR A 66 10.38 -7.64 -17.06
C TYR A 66 11.43 -8.68 -17.44
N LYS A 67 12.08 -8.48 -18.58
CA LYS A 67 13.26 -9.24 -19.02
C LYS A 67 14.44 -8.25 -19.11
N CYS A 68 15.60 -8.66 -18.61
CA CYS A 68 16.83 -7.90 -18.84
C CYS A 68 17.34 -8.19 -20.26
N ASN A 69 17.96 -7.19 -20.87
CA ASN A 69 18.65 -7.30 -22.17
C ASN A 69 20.14 -7.08 -21.95
#